data_AF-A0A4V2A5K6-F1
#
_entry.id   AF-A0A4V2A5K6-F1
#
_cell.length_a   1.000
_cell.length_b   1.000
_cell.length_c   1.000
_cell.angle_alpha   90.00
_cell.angle_beta   90.00
_cell.angle_gamma   90.00
#
_symmetry.space_group_name_H-M   'P 1'
#
loop_
_entity.id
_entity.type
_entity.pdbx_description
1 polymer ?
#
loop_
_entity_poly.entity_id
_entity_poly.type
_entity_poly.pdbx_seq_one_letter_code
_entity_poly.pdbx_strand_id
1 'polypeptide(L)'
;MQKLTGYIKICFSAAILLSGTAITAQLNGLQPANEPVPSIISPDTSAPKTLTADEREKAIMLLRSSGAGVATAIKDLTPAQLAFKPAPDRWSIQECVQHIAASETTLWTMVETGLKQPANPAKRSAIAMSDTALVTAVEDRSRRNTTFAALEPKNSTYKTAPDALAGFNEARGQHIAFVEKTDADLRNHVLELPLGTFDTYQFILLVAAHSQRHTQQIEEVKASAGYPK
;
A
#
# COMPACT_ATOMS: atom_id res chain seq x y z
N MET A 1 33.09 15.29 33.83
CA MET A 1 33.09 15.85 32.45
C MET A 1 32.23 14.95 31.58
N GLN A 2 31.24 15.54 30.90
CA GLN A 2 30.04 14.92 30.34
C GLN A 2 30.28 13.86 29.26
N LYS A 3 29.53 12.75 29.35
CA LYS A 3 29.05 11.97 28.20
C LYS A 3 27.56 12.28 28.05
N LEU A 4 27.12 12.74 26.87
CA LEU A 4 25.70 12.77 26.51
C LEU A 4 25.45 11.65 25.50
N THR A 5 24.65 10.68 25.92
CA THR A 5 24.10 9.60 25.10
C THR A 5 22.73 10.06 24.59
N GLY A 6 22.55 10.11 23.27
CA GLY A 6 21.31 10.50 22.61
C GLY A 6 20.36 9.30 22.41
N TYR A 7 19.10 9.54 22.77
CA TYR A 7 17.96 8.62 22.78
C TYR A 7 17.58 8.06 21.38
N ILE A 8 17.31 6.75 21.31
CA ILE A 8 16.44 6.13 20.29
C ILE A 8 15.19 5.63 21.02
N LYS A 9 14.07 6.32 20.83
CA LYS A 9 12.74 5.84 21.24
C LYS A 9 12.23 4.89 20.15
N ILE A 10 12.31 3.59 20.42
CA ILE A 10 11.50 2.56 19.78
C ILE A 10 10.18 2.51 20.55
N CYS A 11 9.07 2.86 19.92
CA CYS A 11 7.74 2.61 20.46
C CYS A 11 7.03 1.57 19.57
N PHE A 12 7.31 0.30 19.84
CA PHE A 12 6.36 -0.78 19.66
C PHE A 12 5.81 -1.10 21.06
N SER A 13 4.55 -0.77 21.33
CA SER A 13 3.66 -1.43 22.31
C SER A 13 2.42 -0.57 22.54
N ALA A 14 1.25 -1.12 22.21
CA ALA A 14 0.04 -1.00 23.04
C ALA A 14 -1.03 -1.95 22.48
N ALA A 15 -0.99 -3.20 22.94
CA ALA A 15 -2.23 -3.95 23.15
C ALA A 15 -2.85 -3.43 24.44
N ILE A 16 -4.06 -2.88 24.38
CA ILE A 16 -4.88 -2.61 25.56
C ILE A 16 -6.27 -3.18 25.28
N LEU A 17 -6.59 -4.26 25.99
CA LEU A 17 -7.97 -4.65 26.27
C LEU A 17 -8.63 -3.54 27.09
N LEU A 18 -9.82 -3.11 26.69
CA LEU A 18 -10.74 -2.41 27.58
C LEU A 18 -12.13 -3.02 27.44
N SER A 19 -12.50 -3.70 28.52
CA SER A 19 -13.83 -4.19 28.87
C SER A 19 -14.77 -3.03 29.19
N GLY A 20 -16.04 -3.19 28.81
CA GLY A 20 -17.17 -2.88 29.69
C GLY A 20 -17.71 -1.45 29.72
N THR A 21 -18.96 -1.35 29.26
CA THR A 21 -20.05 -0.52 29.83
C THR A 21 -19.97 1.00 29.76
N ALA A 22 -20.72 1.52 28.78
CA ALA A 22 -21.86 2.42 28.95
C ALA A 22 -21.67 3.72 29.75
N ILE A 23 -21.62 4.82 29.00
CA ILE A 23 -22.19 6.10 29.43
C ILE A 23 -23.35 6.39 28.48
N THR A 24 -24.55 6.48 29.04
CA THR A 24 -25.83 6.76 28.39
C THR A 24 -26.20 8.24 28.59
N ALA A 25 -27.13 8.70 27.75
CA ALA A 25 -27.86 9.98 27.76
C ALA A 25 -27.17 11.08 26.92
N GLN A 26 -27.85 11.83 26.04
CA GLN A 26 -29.28 12.12 25.93
C GLN A 26 -29.48 12.91 24.63
N LEU A 27 -30.30 12.44 23.68
CA LEU A 27 -31.10 13.30 22.77
C LEU A 27 -32.18 12.42 22.14
N ASN A 28 -33.36 12.41 22.74
CA ASN A 28 -34.60 11.95 22.13
C ASN A 28 -35.21 13.09 21.32
N GLY A 29 -35.81 12.74 20.17
CA GLY A 29 -36.89 13.52 19.59
C GLY A 29 -36.78 13.71 18.09
N LEU A 30 -37.28 12.74 17.32
CA LEU A 30 -38.20 12.88 16.19
C LEU A 30 -38.30 11.51 15.49
N GLN A 31 -39.40 10.81 15.74
CA GLN A 31 -39.74 9.55 15.08
C GLN A 31 -41.03 9.77 14.29
N PRO A 32 -41.09 9.43 13.00
CA PRO A 32 -42.35 9.12 12.33
C PRO A 32 -42.51 7.61 12.13
N ALA A 33 -43.73 7.17 12.43
CA ALA A 33 -44.51 6.04 11.93
C ALA A 33 -43.84 4.67 11.69
N ASN A 34 -44.44 3.66 12.34
CA ASN A 34 -44.23 2.24 12.11
C ASN A 34 -44.56 1.83 10.67
N GLU A 35 -43.53 1.59 9.87
CA GLU A 35 -43.59 0.76 8.66
C GLU A 35 -43.08 -0.65 9.01
N PRO A 36 -43.62 -1.72 8.42
CA PRO A 36 -43.16 -3.08 8.70
C PRO A 36 -41.68 -3.22 8.32
N VAL A 37 -40.86 -3.56 9.31
CA VAL A 37 -39.43 -3.83 9.14
C VAL A 37 -39.26 -4.95 8.10
N PRO A 38 -38.61 -4.70 6.95
CA PRO A 38 -38.26 -5.77 6.02
C PRO A 38 -37.35 -6.76 6.74
N SER A 39 -37.67 -8.04 6.58
CA SER A 39 -36.91 -9.16 7.12
C SER A 39 -35.41 -8.90 7.03
N ILE A 40 -34.72 -9.00 8.16
CA ILE A 40 -33.27 -8.84 8.27
C ILE A 40 -32.64 -9.86 7.31
N ILE A 41 -32.17 -9.38 6.15
CA ILE A 41 -31.28 -10.17 5.32
C ILE A 41 -30.02 -10.32 6.15
N SER A 42 -29.84 -11.50 6.75
CA SER A 42 -28.57 -11.90 7.35
C SER A 42 -27.45 -11.51 6.38
N PRO A 43 -26.37 -10.83 6.82
CA PRO A 43 -25.25 -10.60 5.93
C PRO A 43 -24.80 -11.97 5.44
N ASP A 44 -24.85 -12.15 4.12
CA ASP A 44 -24.44 -13.39 3.50
C ASP A 44 -22.97 -13.65 3.86
N THR A 45 -22.75 -14.55 4.82
CA THR A 45 -21.43 -14.97 5.30
C THR A 45 -20.71 -15.87 4.29
N SER A 46 -21.24 -16.02 3.07
CA SER A 46 -20.72 -16.91 2.03
C SER A 46 -19.87 -16.22 0.96
N ALA A 47 -19.32 -15.03 1.24
CA ALA A 47 -18.26 -14.49 0.39
C ALA A 47 -17.17 -15.57 0.18
N PRO A 48 -16.77 -15.84 -1.07
CA PRO A 48 -15.85 -16.92 -1.36
C PRO A 48 -14.57 -16.72 -0.52
N LYS A 49 -14.15 -17.80 0.16
CA LYS A 49 -12.94 -17.81 1.00
C LYS A 49 -11.66 -17.63 0.18
N THR A 50 -11.75 -17.52 -1.14
CA THR A 50 -10.64 -17.40 -2.07
C THR A 50 -10.98 -16.35 -3.11
N LEU A 51 -9.96 -15.84 -3.82
CA LEU A 51 -10.18 -14.89 -4.90
C LEU A 51 -11.06 -15.49 -6.00
N THR A 52 -12.01 -14.69 -6.49
CA THR A 52 -12.66 -14.94 -7.77
C THR A 52 -11.63 -14.89 -8.91
N ALA A 53 -11.98 -15.49 -10.05
CA ALA A 53 -11.14 -15.45 -11.24
C ALA A 53 -10.81 -14.00 -11.66
N ASP A 54 -11.82 -13.13 -11.69
CA ASP A 54 -11.68 -11.72 -12.05
C ASP A 54 -10.78 -10.95 -11.07
N GLU A 55 -10.92 -11.17 -9.76
CA GLU A 55 -10.06 -10.52 -8.76
C GLU A 55 -8.62 -10.96 -8.91
N ARG A 56 -8.39 -12.25 -9.14
CA ARG A 56 -7.06 -12.82 -9.36
C ARG A 56 -6.42 -12.24 -10.62
N GLU A 57 -7.15 -12.24 -11.73
CA GLU A 57 -6.68 -11.67 -13.00
C GLU A 57 -6.36 -10.18 -12.86
N LYS A 58 -7.25 -9.39 -12.24
CA LYS A 58 -7.02 -7.96 -11.99
C LYS A 58 -5.75 -7.70 -11.20
N ALA A 59 -5.55 -8.42 -10.09
CA ALA A 59 -4.36 -8.27 -9.26
C ALA A 59 -3.08 -8.66 -10.01
N ILE A 60 -3.09 -9.78 -10.74
CA ILE A 60 -1.95 -10.23 -11.56
C ILE A 60 -1.65 -9.20 -12.66
N MET A 61 -2.66 -8.72 -13.37
CA MET A 61 -2.48 -7.72 -14.43
C MET A 61 -1.88 -6.44 -13.88
N LEU A 62 -2.39 -5.93 -12.76
CA LEU A 62 -1.87 -4.70 -12.15
C LEU A 62 -0.43 -4.89 -11.66
N LEU A 63 -0.12 -6.02 -11.03
CA LEU A 63 1.24 -6.35 -10.59
C LEU A 63 2.22 -6.46 -11.77
N ARG A 64 1.81 -7.11 -12.87
CA ARG A 64 2.64 -7.27 -14.07
C ARG A 64 2.84 -5.93 -14.78
N SER A 65 1.77 -5.18 -15.02
CA SER A 65 1.84 -3.92 -15.76
C SER A 65 2.64 -2.86 -15.01
N SER A 66 2.42 -2.70 -13.69
CA SER A 66 3.16 -1.71 -12.93
C SER A 66 4.63 -2.09 -12.75
N GLY A 67 4.94 -3.40 -12.63
CA GLY A 67 6.32 -3.87 -12.62
C GLY A 67 7.05 -3.62 -13.95
N ALA A 68 6.41 -3.94 -15.07
CA ALA A 68 6.95 -3.67 -16.41
C ALA A 68 7.12 -2.16 -16.67
N GLY A 69 6.20 -1.33 -16.13
CA GLY A 69 6.28 0.12 -16.19
C GLY A 69 7.57 0.66 -15.56
N VAL A 70 7.94 0.19 -14.37
CA VAL A 70 9.19 0.60 -13.69
C VAL A 70 10.41 0.23 -14.52
N ALA A 71 10.49 -1.03 -14.99
CA ALA A 71 11.61 -1.51 -15.79
C ALA A 71 11.76 -0.71 -17.11
N THR A 72 10.64 -0.42 -17.77
CA THR A 72 10.60 0.38 -19.00
C THR A 72 11.02 1.82 -18.75
N ALA A 73 10.56 2.41 -17.65
CA ALA A 73 10.84 3.81 -17.33
C ALA A 73 12.34 4.08 -17.08
N ILE A 74 13.13 3.09 -16.71
CA ILE A 74 14.58 3.29 -16.48
C ILE A 74 15.48 2.61 -17.51
N LYS A 75 14.87 2.03 -18.55
CA LYS A 75 15.60 1.32 -19.59
C LYS A 75 16.55 2.28 -20.32
N ASP A 76 17.79 1.82 -20.52
CA ASP A 76 18.83 2.50 -21.29
C ASP A 76 19.21 3.91 -20.75
N LEU A 77 18.82 4.25 -19.51
CA LEU A 77 19.21 5.51 -18.88
C LEU A 77 20.68 5.50 -18.44
N THR A 78 21.38 6.60 -18.70
CA THR A 78 22.76 6.80 -18.27
C THR A 78 22.87 7.07 -16.77
N PRO A 79 24.06 6.90 -16.15
CA PRO A 79 24.26 7.27 -14.74
C PRO A 79 23.91 8.73 -14.42
N ALA A 80 24.20 9.66 -15.34
CA ALA A 80 23.87 11.07 -15.17
C ALA A 80 22.35 11.32 -15.17
N GLN A 81 21.62 10.63 -16.05
CA GLN A 81 20.15 10.66 -16.11
C GLN A 81 19.52 10.06 -14.84
N LEU A 82 20.05 8.95 -14.34
CA LEU A 82 19.57 8.31 -13.12
C LEU A 82 19.81 9.17 -11.87
N ALA A 83 20.94 9.88 -11.82
CA ALA A 83 21.34 10.72 -10.69
C ALA A 83 20.78 12.15 -10.73
N PHE A 84 20.21 12.59 -11.86
CA PHE A 84 19.69 13.94 -12.00
C PHE A 84 18.59 14.25 -10.97
N LYS A 85 18.71 15.42 -10.33
CA LYS A 85 17.72 15.95 -9.39
C LYS A 85 17.11 17.23 -9.94
N PRO A 86 15.78 17.29 -10.14
CA PRO A 86 15.11 18.51 -10.57
C PRO A 86 15.27 19.69 -9.61
N ALA A 87 15.42 19.40 -8.31
CA ALA A 87 15.74 20.38 -7.26
C ALA A 87 16.38 19.68 -6.05
N PRO A 88 17.04 20.39 -5.13
CA PRO A 88 17.77 19.79 -4.00
C PRO A 88 16.92 18.90 -3.08
N ASP A 89 15.62 19.20 -2.96
CA ASP A 89 14.66 18.48 -2.13
C ASP A 89 13.76 17.52 -2.93
N ARG A 90 14.08 17.28 -4.21
CA ARG A 90 13.38 16.35 -5.10
C ARG A 90 14.20 15.08 -5.29
N TRP A 91 13.50 13.98 -5.47
CA TRP A 91 14.13 12.70 -5.74
C TRP A 91 14.64 12.63 -7.17
N SER A 92 15.78 11.97 -7.34
CA SER A 92 16.25 11.50 -8.64
C SER A 92 15.47 10.26 -9.09
N ILE A 93 15.69 9.83 -10.35
CA ILE A 93 15.14 8.57 -10.85
C ILE A 93 15.68 7.40 -10.02
N GLN A 94 16.98 7.38 -9.70
CA GLN A 94 17.56 6.33 -8.84
C GLN A 94 16.88 6.27 -7.48
N GLU A 95 16.65 7.42 -6.84
CA GLU A 95 16.00 7.49 -5.54
C GLU A 95 14.55 7.00 -5.60
N CYS A 96 13.84 7.25 -6.70
CA CYS A 96 12.50 6.69 -6.93
C CYS A 96 12.54 5.15 -7.01
N VAL A 97 13.49 4.57 -7.77
CA VAL A 97 13.60 3.11 -7.92
C VAL A 97 13.98 2.43 -6.60
N GLN A 98 14.91 3.03 -5.85
CA GLN A 98 15.27 2.56 -4.50
C GLN A 98 14.06 2.55 -3.56
N HIS A 99 13.25 3.61 -3.59
CA HIS A 99 12.03 3.69 -2.81
C HIS A 99 11.00 2.66 -3.24
N ILE A 100 10.80 2.46 -4.55
CA ILE A 100 9.89 1.42 -5.08
C ILE A 100 10.29 0.05 -4.54
N ALA A 101 11.57 -0.32 -4.65
CA ALA A 101 12.06 -1.63 -4.20
C ALA A 101 11.91 -1.86 -2.69
N ALA A 102 12.24 -0.85 -1.87
CA ALA A 102 12.07 -0.93 -0.43
C ALA A 102 10.58 -0.98 -0.01
N SER A 103 9.73 -0.23 -0.70
CA SER A 103 8.29 -0.19 -0.43
C SER A 103 7.59 -1.47 -0.84
N GLU A 104 8.00 -2.11 -1.94
CA GLU A 104 7.46 -3.37 -2.43
C GLU A 104 7.45 -4.44 -1.32
N THR A 105 8.61 -4.66 -0.70
CA THR A 105 8.76 -5.64 0.37
C THR A 105 8.04 -5.20 1.64
N THR A 106 8.20 -3.94 2.04
CA THR A 106 7.60 -3.40 3.27
C THR A 106 6.08 -3.45 3.24
N LEU A 107 5.45 -3.01 2.15
CA LEU A 107 4.00 -3.03 2.01
C LEU A 107 3.48 -4.47 1.91
N TRP A 108 4.22 -5.39 1.28
CA TRP A 108 3.83 -6.80 1.24
C TRP A 108 3.81 -7.46 2.63
N THR A 109 4.66 -7.04 3.57
CA THR A 109 4.59 -7.54 4.96
C THR A 109 3.22 -7.30 5.61
N MET A 110 2.45 -6.30 5.16
CA MET A 110 1.08 -6.06 5.64
C MET A 110 0.11 -7.13 5.13
N VAL A 111 0.28 -7.60 3.89
CA VAL A 111 -0.47 -8.74 3.34
C VAL A 111 -0.21 -9.98 4.19
N GLU A 112 1.06 -10.29 4.43
CA GLU A 112 1.47 -11.45 5.24
C GLU A 112 0.99 -11.35 6.69
N THR A 113 1.10 -10.17 7.30
CA THR A 113 0.67 -9.94 8.67
C THR A 113 -0.83 -10.06 8.81
N GLY A 114 -1.60 -9.50 7.88
CA GLY A 114 -3.05 -9.62 7.85
C GLY A 114 -3.50 -11.06 7.74
N LEU A 115 -2.89 -11.85 6.86
CA LEU A 115 -3.19 -13.27 6.69
C LEU A 115 -2.86 -14.13 7.92
N LYS A 116 -1.90 -13.71 8.76
CA LYS A 116 -1.58 -14.39 10.03
C LYS A 116 -2.59 -14.10 11.15
N GLN A 117 -3.38 -13.04 11.03
CA GLN A 117 -4.43 -12.73 12.00
C GLN A 117 -5.69 -13.55 11.73
N PRO A 118 -6.54 -13.80 12.74
CA PRO A 118 -7.86 -14.40 12.49
C PRO A 118 -8.69 -13.56 11.51
N ALA A 119 -9.40 -14.25 10.61
CA ALA A 119 -10.36 -13.59 9.72
C ALA A 119 -11.41 -12.82 10.54
N ASN A 120 -11.76 -11.62 10.09
CA ASN A 120 -12.61 -10.66 10.76
C ASN A 120 -13.63 -10.03 9.79
N PRO A 121 -14.48 -10.83 9.11
CA PRO A 121 -15.40 -10.37 8.05
C PRO A 121 -16.31 -9.21 8.47
N ALA A 122 -16.70 -9.13 9.75
CA ALA A 122 -17.50 -8.04 10.29
C ALA A 122 -16.86 -6.65 10.09
N LYS A 123 -15.51 -6.58 10.04
CA LYS A 123 -14.77 -5.34 9.82
C LYS A 123 -14.77 -4.86 8.37
N ARG A 124 -15.21 -5.68 7.40
CA ARG A 124 -15.27 -5.27 5.98
C ARG A 124 -16.18 -4.05 5.76
N SER A 125 -17.21 -3.89 6.59
CA SER A 125 -18.12 -2.74 6.57
C SER A 125 -17.42 -1.39 6.81
N ALA A 126 -16.22 -1.40 7.42
CA ALA A 126 -15.41 -0.20 7.65
C ALA A 126 -14.48 0.17 6.46
N ILE A 127 -14.43 -0.66 5.42
CA ILE A 127 -13.65 -0.35 4.20
C ILE A 127 -14.40 0.71 3.40
N ALA A 128 -13.80 1.90 3.28
CA ALA A 128 -14.44 3.06 2.68
C ALA A 128 -14.31 3.12 1.14
N MET A 129 -13.28 2.51 0.57
CA MET A 129 -12.99 2.58 -0.87
C MET A 129 -13.24 1.23 -1.54
N SER A 130 -13.81 1.27 -2.74
CA SER A 130 -13.74 0.12 -3.65
C SER A 130 -12.31 -0.10 -4.13
N ASP A 131 -12.03 -1.27 -4.68
CA ASP A 131 -10.71 -1.61 -5.24
C ASP A 131 -10.26 -0.60 -6.31
N THR A 132 -11.15 -0.24 -7.24
CA THR A 132 -10.85 0.76 -8.28
C THR A 132 -10.59 2.14 -7.68
N ALA A 133 -11.42 2.57 -6.72
CA ALA A 133 -11.24 3.86 -6.07
C ALA A 133 -9.91 3.93 -5.31
N LEU A 134 -9.52 2.83 -4.65
CA LEU A 134 -8.23 2.71 -4.00
C LEU A 134 -7.07 2.85 -4.99
N VAL A 135 -7.06 2.07 -6.07
CA VAL A 135 -6.00 2.13 -7.09
C VAL A 135 -5.87 3.54 -7.66
N THR A 136 -7.00 4.16 -8.06
CA THR A 136 -7.00 5.53 -8.56
C THR A 136 -6.46 6.54 -7.54
N ALA A 137 -6.88 6.44 -6.28
CA ALA A 137 -6.43 7.35 -5.23
C ALA A 137 -4.93 7.20 -4.92
N VAL A 138 -4.39 5.98 -4.97
CA VAL A 138 -2.97 5.69 -4.74
C VAL A 138 -2.12 6.20 -5.90
N GLU A 139 -2.59 6.04 -7.14
CA GLU A 139 -1.87 6.50 -8.34
C GLU A 139 -1.86 8.03 -8.49
N ASP A 140 -2.84 8.75 -7.92
CA ASP A 140 -3.02 10.19 -8.12
C ASP A 140 -1.84 11.06 -7.65
N ARG A 141 -1.01 11.49 -8.60
CA ARG A 141 0.15 12.36 -8.38
C ARG A 141 -0.18 13.84 -8.15
N SER A 142 -1.45 14.26 -8.16
CA SER A 142 -1.87 15.67 -7.97
C SER A 142 -1.37 16.31 -6.67
N ARG A 143 -1.10 15.49 -5.65
CA ARG A 143 -0.53 15.92 -4.37
C ARG A 143 0.78 15.21 -4.11
N ARG A 144 1.73 15.91 -3.48
CA ARG A 144 2.97 15.31 -3.00
C ARG A 144 2.71 14.69 -1.62
N ASN A 145 3.18 13.47 -1.44
CA ASN A 145 3.13 12.78 -0.15
C ASN A 145 4.57 12.64 0.37
N THR A 146 4.74 12.85 1.67
CA THR A 146 6.00 12.57 2.34
C THR A 146 5.97 11.13 2.81
N THR A 147 6.98 10.35 2.43
CA THR A 147 7.14 9.00 2.96
C THR A 147 7.60 9.02 4.42
N PHE A 148 7.40 7.93 5.14
CA PHE A 148 7.95 7.78 6.49
C PHE A 148 9.46 7.55 6.43
N ALA A 149 10.18 8.03 7.45
CA ALA A 149 11.64 8.11 7.46
C ALA A 149 12.34 6.80 7.05
N ALA A 150 11.82 5.65 7.48
CA ALA A 150 12.39 4.33 7.16
C ALA A 150 12.41 4.01 5.65
N LEU A 151 11.47 4.56 4.87
CA LEU A 151 11.38 4.36 3.42
C LEU A 151 11.92 5.54 2.62
N GLU A 152 12.58 6.51 3.25
CA GLU A 152 13.30 7.53 2.50
C GLU A 152 14.45 6.90 1.70
N PRO A 153 14.68 7.30 0.44
CA PRO A 153 15.72 6.72 -0.43
C PRO A 153 17.12 6.69 0.20
N LYS A 154 17.46 7.71 1.00
CA LYS A 154 18.74 7.80 1.71
C LYS A 154 19.00 6.64 2.70
N ASN A 155 17.93 5.99 3.15
CA ASN A 155 17.97 4.85 4.07
C ASN A 155 17.86 3.50 3.33
N SER A 156 17.80 3.52 2.00
CA SER A 156 17.74 2.31 1.19
C SER A 156 18.99 1.44 1.36
N THR A 157 18.78 0.13 1.44
CA THR A 157 19.84 -0.87 1.38
C THR A 157 20.45 -0.95 -0.02
N TYR A 158 19.63 -0.81 -1.06
CA TYR A 158 20.06 -0.77 -2.46
C TYR A 158 20.92 0.45 -2.76
N LYS A 159 22.04 0.26 -3.47
CA LYS A 159 23.01 1.33 -3.75
C LYS A 159 22.87 1.95 -5.13
N THR A 160 22.28 1.23 -6.07
CA THR A 160 22.13 1.67 -7.46
C THR A 160 20.74 1.36 -7.99
N ALA A 161 20.30 2.06 -9.04
CA ALA A 161 19.02 1.77 -9.68
C ALA A 161 18.92 0.34 -10.26
N PRO A 162 19.96 -0.22 -10.91
CA PRO A 162 19.92 -1.62 -11.38
C PRO A 162 19.79 -2.64 -10.24
N ASP A 163 20.50 -2.45 -9.13
CA ASP A 163 20.41 -3.28 -7.92
C ASP A 163 18.99 -3.23 -7.30
N ALA A 164 18.46 -2.02 -7.14
CA ALA A 164 17.08 -1.83 -6.68
C ALA A 164 16.05 -2.46 -7.63
N LEU A 165 16.21 -2.32 -8.95
CA LEU A 165 15.32 -2.93 -9.93
C LEU A 165 15.38 -4.48 -9.86
N ALA A 166 16.56 -5.06 -9.67
CA ALA A 166 16.71 -6.51 -9.52
C ALA A 166 15.95 -7.02 -8.27
N GLY A 167 16.16 -6.38 -7.11
CA GLY A 167 15.45 -6.73 -5.88
C GLY A 167 13.93 -6.52 -5.97
N PHE A 168 13.49 -5.43 -6.62
CA PHE A 168 12.09 -5.20 -6.92
C PHE A 168 11.48 -6.31 -7.80
N ASN A 169 12.17 -6.69 -8.88
CA ASN A 169 11.68 -7.71 -9.80
C ASN A 169 11.60 -9.11 -9.15
N GLU A 170 12.56 -9.43 -8.27
CA GLU A 170 12.52 -10.67 -7.49
C GLU A 170 11.29 -10.70 -6.58
N ALA A 171 11.08 -9.66 -5.77
CA ALA A 171 9.92 -9.56 -4.89
C ALA A 171 8.61 -9.58 -5.69
N ARG A 172 8.52 -8.81 -6.78
CA ARG A 172 7.34 -8.76 -7.66
C ARG A 172 7.02 -10.13 -8.27
N GLY A 173 8.04 -10.89 -8.66
CA GLY A 173 7.87 -12.26 -9.15
C GLY A 173 7.27 -13.19 -8.08
N GLN A 174 7.75 -13.11 -6.84
CA GLN A 174 7.19 -13.86 -5.71
C GLN A 174 5.75 -13.47 -5.42
N HIS A 175 5.42 -12.17 -5.47
CA HIS A 175 4.08 -11.65 -5.24
C HIS A 175 3.09 -12.12 -6.32
N ILE A 176 3.49 -12.07 -7.60
CA ILE A 176 2.67 -12.60 -8.69
C ILE A 176 2.45 -14.10 -8.51
N ALA A 177 3.49 -14.87 -8.20
CA ALA A 177 3.37 -16.31 -7.97
C ALA A 177 2.46 -16.65 -6.78
N PHE A 178 2.47 -15.82 -5.72
CA PHE A 178 1.52 -15.93 -4.61
C PHE A 178 0.09 -15.73 -5.10
N VAL A 179 -0.20 -14.64 -5.81
CA VAL A 179 -1.55 -14.33 -6.30
C VAL A 179 -2.01 -15.37 -7.32
N GLU A 180 -1.14 -15.96 -8.13
CA GLU A 180 -1.48 -17.01 -9.08
C GLU A 180 -1.98 -18.29 -8.40
N LYS A 181 -1.44 -18.63 -7.21
CA LYS A 181 -1.60 -19.96 -6.60
C LYS A 181 -2.41 -19.96 -5.31
N THR A 182 -2.59 -18.81 -4.67
CA THR A 182 -3.14 -18.75 -3.33
C THR A 182 -4.63 -19.13 -3.29
N ASP A 183 -4.99 -19.95 -2.32
CA ASP A 183 -6.38 -20.21 -1.89
C ASP A 183 -6.67 -19.53 -0.54
N ALA A 184 -5.86 -18.54 -0.15
CA ALA A 184 -6.08 -17.78 1.07
C ALA A 184 -7.28 -16.85 0.95
N ASP A 185 -7.94 -16.62 2.08
CA ASP A 185 -8.96 -15.60 2.22
C ASP A 185 -8.31 -14.21 2.29
N LEU A 186 -8.32 -13.50 1.16
CA LEU A 186 -7.72 -12.16 1.08
C LEU A 186 -8.73 -11.05 1.38
N ARG A 187 -10.01 -11.39 1.55
CA ARG A 187 -11.10 -10.42 1.71
C ARG A 187 -11.51 -10.28 3.17
N ASN A 188 -11.49 -11.36 3.94
CA ASN A 188 -11.91 -11.32 5.34
C ASN A 188 -10.76 -11.05 6.32
N HIS A 189 -9.59 -10.63 5.85
CA HIS A 189 -8.48 -10.20 6.68
C HIS A 189 -8.31 -8.69 6.56
N VAL A 190 -9.00 -7.95 7.43
CA VAL A 190 -9.06 -6.47 7.42
C VAL A 190 -8.08 -5.90 8.44
N LEU A 191 -7.28 -4.92 7.99
CA LEU A 191 -6.35 -4.15 8.80
C LEU A 191 -6.78 -2.68 8.86
N GLU A 192 -6.75 -2.12 10.05
CA GLU A 192 -6.98 -0.69 10.30
C GLU A 192 -5.63 -0.01 10.51
N LEU A 193 -5.30 0.96 9.65
CA LEU A 193 -4.08 1.74 9.71
C LEU A 193 -4.42 3.24 9.81
N PRO A 194 -3.48 4.10 10.23
CA PRO A 194 -3.68 5.55 10.22
C PRO A 194 -4.07 6.12 8.84
N LEU A 195 -3.73 5.40 7.76
CA LEU A 195 -4.05 5.78 6.38
C LEU A 195 -5.42 5.29 5.88
N GLY A 196 -6.12 4.46 6.67
CA GLY A 196 -7.42 3.90 6.33
C GLY A 196 -7.57 2.42 6.71
N THR A 197 -8.68 1.84 6.30
CA THR A 197 -9.04 0.44 6.56
C THR A 197 -9.08 -0.32 5.24
N PHE A 198 -8.35 -1.43 5.15
CA PHE A 198 -8.20 -2.20 3.92
C PHE A 198 -8.18 -3.70 4.22
N ASP A 199 -8.71 -4.51 3.30
CA ASP A 199 -8.46 -5.95 3.32
C ASP A 199 -7.09 -6.30 2.69
N THR A 200 -6.60 -7.51 2.91
CA THR A 200 -5.29 -7.95 2.39
C THR A 200 -5.26 -7.99 0.86
N TYR A 201 -6.39 -8.19 0.17
CA TYR A 201 -6.47 -8.02 -1.28
C TYR A 201 -6.22 -6.58 -1.72
N GLN A 202 -6.83 -5.60 -1.04
CA GLN A 202 -6.62 -4.19 -1.29
C GLN A 202 -5.17 -3.76 -1.05
N PHE A 203 -4.47 -4.37 -0.08
CA PHE A 203 -3.02 -4.15 0.06
C PHE A 203 -2.22 -4.64 -1.15
N ILE A 204 -2.57 -5.77 -1.75
CA ILE A 204 -1.92 -6.26 -2.98
C ILE A 204 -2.10 -5.24 -4.11
N LEU A 205 -3.31 -4.69 -4.27
CA LEU A 205 -3.58 -3.66 -5.26
C LEU A 205 -2.82 -2.36 -4.96
N LEU A 206 -2.76 -1.97 -3.69
CA LEU A 206 -2.01 -0.80 -3.23
C LEU A 206 -0.53 -0.93 -3.54
N VAL A 207 0.09 -2.09 -3.29
CA VAL A 207 1.49 -2.38 -3.64
C VAL A 207 1.75 -2.13 -5.13
N ALA A 208 0.87 -2.65 -5.99
CA ALA A 208 1.01 -2.48 -7.42
C ALA A 208 0.80 -1.02 -7.87
N ALA A 209 -0.23 -0.35 -7.36
CA ALA A 209 -0.55 1.05 -7.64
C ALA A 209 0.53 2.02 -7.14
N HIS A 210 1.18 1.70 -6.02
CA HIS A 210 2.28 2.48 -5.47
C HIS A 210 3.49 2.50 -6.41
N SER A 211 3.84 1.37 -7.02
CA SER A 211 4.89 1.34 -8.05
C SER A 211 4.53 2.25 -9.22
N GLN A 212 3.27 2.19 -9.68
CA GLN A 212 2.79 3.02 -10.79
C GLN A 212 2.82 4.52 -10.47
N ARG A 213 2.47 4.92 -9.24
CA ARG A 213 2.62 6.28 -8.75
C ARG A 213 4.06 6.78 -8.92
N HIS A 214 5.04 5.98 -8.52
CA HIS A 214 6.45 6.39 -8.61
C HIS A 214 7.03 6.25 -10.01
N THR A 215 6.48 5.40 -10.87
CA THR A 215 6.76 5.43 -12.32
C THR A 215 6.35 6.77 -12.93
N GLN A 216 5.17 7.31 -12.58
CA GLN A 216 4.77 8.65 -13.01
C GLN A 216 5.75 9.72 -12.51
N GLN A 217 6.24 9.61 -11.27
CA GLN A 217 7.25 10.51 -10.74
C GLN A 217 8.58 10.43 -11.52
N ILE A 218 8.99 9.25 -12.00
CA ILE A 218 10.16 9.11 -12.87
C ILE A 218 9.95 9.89 -14.17
N GLU A 219 8.76 9.81 -14.77
CA GLU A 219 8.43 10.58 -15.98
C GLU A 219 8.41 12.10 -15.72
N GLU A 220 7.93 12.55 -14.56
CA GLU A 220 8.02 13.95 -14.12
C GLU A 220 9.49 14.44 -14.05
N VAL A 221 10.41 13.59 -13.56
CA VAL A 221 11.85 13.91 -13.50
C VAL A 221 12.45 14.04 -14.91
N LYS A 222 12.12 13.12 -15.83
CA LYS A 222 12.58 13.20 -17.23
C LYS A 222 12.09 14.44 -17.96
N ALA A 223 10.87 14.88 -17.64
CA ALA A 223 10.27 16.09 -18.21
C ALA A 223 10.81 17.40 -17.60
N SER A 224 11.64 17.32 -16.54
CA SER A 224 12.13 18.49 -15.84
C SER A 224 13.20 19.25 -16.65
N ALA A 225 13.23 20.57 -16.50
CA ALA A 225 14.25 21.41 -17.13
C ALA A 225 15.65 21.00 -16.66
N GLY A 226 16.58 20.86 -17.60
CA GLY A 226 17.97 20.46 -17.32
C GLY A 226 18.21 18.95 -17.24
N TYR A 227 17.18 18.12 -17.41
CA TYR A 227 17.38 16.67 -17.52
C TYR A 227 18.33 16.34 -18.69
N PRO A 228 19.38 15.52 -18.47
CA PRO A 228 20.33 15.18 -19.54
C PRO A 228 19.66 14.40 -20.67
N LYS A 229 19.93 14.77 -21.92
CA LYS A 229 19.43 14.09 -23.12
C LYS A 229 20.36 12.94 -23.54
#